data_AF-A0ABD3N421-F1
#
_entry.id   AF-A0ABD3N421-F1
#
_cell.length_a   1.000
_cell.length_b   1.000
_cell.length_c   1.000
_cell.angle_alpha   90.00
_cell.angle_beta   90.00
_cell.angle_gamma   90.00
#
_symmetry.space_group_name_H-M   'P 1'
#
loop_
_entity.id
_entity.type
_entity.pdbx_description
1 polymer ?
#
loop_
_entity_poly.entity_id
_entity_poly.type
_entity_poly.pdbx_seq_one_letter_code
_entity_poly.pdbx_strand_id
1 'polypeptide(L)'
;MLATPPILVSSDDHATPTINIWHDEDEVVRWTPVDDSFGKGGADGLWRDRPSARDILDATAWGRDDGGGRDIVLLHAILESGRDPAGNGHDASPLLDESLMARVRAASVEPVVFPDVETGVVSREDADAAISLVDRVEASLFSDPPRVSVDDDDRLLVISPDRPCHDALVSRRAEHRRRRRTREDDDDDDDDDEDDHDARGRRRRVEYAVRDGARGSVVDGASFPPATLIVPDNDDDGRRRINPTGAGNAYAGAYAACRATGSDVAEAACIANAVGAVVCECDHLPPWTWEAIDRIVEAASEVEGKIDMGDGGGGGGVD
;
A
#
# COMPACT_ATOMS: atom_id res chain seq x y z
N MET A 1 21.84 -6.44 -7.24
CA MET A 1 22.44 -5.34 -6.43
C MET A 1 22.32 -4.05 -7.20
N LEU A 2 21.73 -3.01 -6.61
CA LEU A 2 21.72 -1.67 -7.21
C LEU A 2 23.16 -1.18 -7.41
N ALA A 3 23.45 -0.59 -8.57
CA ALA A 3 24.79 -0.09 -8.90
C ALA A 3 25.26 1.01 -7.94
N THR A 4 24.32 1.71 -7.30
CA THR A 4 24.55 2.70 -6.26
C THR A 4 23.62 2.39 -5.10
N PRO A 5 24.13 2.22 -3.85
CA PRO A 5 23.28 2.08 -2.69
C PRO A 5 22.40 3.33 -2.51
N PRO A 6 21.12 3.19 -2.12
CA PRO A 6 20.30 4.34 -1.79
C PRO A 6 20.91 5.12 -0.60
N ILE A 7 20.91 6.45 -0.69
CA ILE A 7 21.32 7.31 0.41
C ILE A 7 20.15 7.41 1.38
N LEU A 8 20.27 6.77 2.54
CA LEU A 8 19.32 6.94 3.64
C LEU A 8 19.61 8.28 4.34
N VAL A 9 18.67 9.21 4.28
CA VAL A 9 18.75 10.48 5.02
C VAL A 9 18.03 10.27 6.36
N SER A 10 18.78 10.28 7.46
CA SER A 10 18.19 10.28 8.80
C SER A 10 17.57 11.65 9.07
N SER A 11 16.28 11.68 9.40
CA SER A 11 15.62 12.89 9.86
C SER A 11 15.62 12.90 11.39
N ASP A 12 16.68 13.44 11.98
CA ASP A 12 16.80 13.56 13.45
C ASP A 12 15.71 14.49 14.04
N ASP A 13 15.07 15.32 13.20
CA ASP A 13 14.06 16.32 13.59
C ASP A 13 12.61 15.90 13.34
N HIS A 14 12.35 14.70 12.80
CA HIS A 14 11.00 14.19 12.54
C HIS A 14 10.84 12.83 13.21
N ALA A 15 10.58 12.86 14.52
CA ALA A 15 10.11 11.68 15.22
C ALA A 15 8.81 11.22 14.55
N THR A 16 8.88 10.11 13.79
CA THR A 16 7.66 9.44 13.36
C THR A 16 6.88 9.13 14.62
N PRO A 17 5.66 9.65 14.73
CA PRO A 17 4.96 9.64 15.98
C PRO A 17 4.68 8.19 16.38
N THR A 18 5.24 7.79 17.51
CA THR A 18 5.24 6.39 17.93
C THR A 18 3.93 6.08 18.62
N ILE A 19 3.27 5.02 18.20
CA ILE A 19 2.07 4.48 18.84
C ILE A 19 2.38 3.08 19.37
N ASN A 20 1.89 2.80 20.57
CA ASN A 20 1.74 1.43 21.03
C ASN A 20 0.42 0.93 20.47
N ILE A 21 0.43 -0.17 19.72
CA ILE A 21 -0.78 -0.90 19.34
C ILE A 21 -0.75 -2.27 20.04
N TRP A 22 -1.87 -2.70 20.60
CA TRP A 22 -2.02 -4.02 21.17
C TRP A 22 -3.46 -4.52 21.00
N HIS A 23 -3.65 -5.84 21.04
CA HIS A 23 -4.98 -6.41 21.21
C HIS A 23 -5.30 -6.55 22.70
N ASP A 24 -6.52 -6.21 23.11
CA ASP A 24 -7.00 -6.52 24.45
C ASP A 24 -7.49 -7.98 24.57
N GLU A 25 -8.08 -8.33 25.71
CA GLU A 25 -8.56 -9.70 26.00
C GLU A 25 -9.67 -10.16 25.04
N ASP A 26 -10.32 -9.23 24.33
CA ASP A 26 -11.39 -9.48 23.36
C ASP A 26 -10.90 -9.37 21.90
N GLU A 27 -9.58 -9.39 21.68
CA GLU A 27 -8.94 -9.20 20.38
C GLU A 27 -9.22 -7.83 19.72
N VAL A 28 -9.70 -6.84 20.47
CA VAL A 28 -9.94 -5.49 19.95
C VAL A 28 -8.63 -4.73 19.86
N VAL A 29 -8.35 -4.13 18.71
CA VAL A 29 -7.19 -3.26 18.50
C VAL A 29 -7.31 -2.02 19.39
N ARG A 30 -6.39 -1.88 20.32
CA ARG A 30 -6.17 -0.70 21.16
C ARG A 30 -4.90 -0.01 20.73
N TRP A 31 -4.88 1.32 20.85
CA TRP A 31 -3.66 2.09 20.62
C TRP A 31 -3.55 3.30 21.55
N THR A 32 -2.31 3.71 21.84
CA THR A 32 -2.00 4.98 22.52
C THR A 32 -0.72 5.58 21.93
N PRO A 33 -0.63 6.91 21.77
CA PRO A 33 0.65 7.55 21.46
C PRO A 33 1.63 7.36 22.63
N VAL A 34 2.90 7.17 22.28
CA VAL A 34 4.05 7.15 23.21
C VAL A 34 4.52 8.59 23.44
N ASP A 35 4.81 8.97 24.68
CA ASP A 35 5.43 10.26 25.05
C ASP A 35 4.75 11.54 24.48
N ASP A 36 3.43 11.57 24.40
CA ASP A 36 2.69 12.67 23.73
C ASP A 36 3.21 12.93 22.31
N SER A 37 3.63 11.90 21.58
CA SER A 37 4.18 11.99 20.20
C SER A 37 3.25 12.67 19.21
N PHE A 38 1.98 12.81 19.57
CA PHE A 38 0.92 13.49 18.82
C PHE A 38 0.74 14.98 19.19
N GLY A 39 1.43 15.45 20.23
CA GLY A 39 1.33 16.82 20.75
C GLY A 39 -0.05 17.18 21.31
N LYS A 40 -0.25 18.46 21.66
CA LYS A 40 -1.53 18.97 22.24
C LYS A 40 -2.73 18.85 21.30
N GLY A 41 -2.51 18.55 20.03
CA GLY A 41 -3.55 18.36 19.02
C GLY A 41 -4.09 16.93 18.95
N GLY A 42 -3.51 15.95 19.65
CA GLY A 42 -3.82 14.54 19.41
C GLY A 42 -3.40 14.10 18.01
N ALA A 43 -3.98 13.04 17.45
CA ALA A 43 -3.63 12.58 16.10
C ALA A 43 -3.73 13.70 15.04
N ASP A 44 -4.66 14.66 15.23
CA ASP A 44 -4.79 15.89 14.43
C ASP A 44 -3.55 16.79 14.42
N GLY A 45 -2.70 16.69 15.44
CA GLY A 45 -1.41 17.38 15.52
C GLY A 45 -0.37 16.87 14.53
N LEU A 46 -0.43 15.59 14.15
CA LEU A 46 0.48 14.97 13.17
C LEU A 46 0.25 15.46 11.75
N TRP A 47 -0.94 15.98 11.49
CA TRP A 47 -1.40 16.32 10.17
C TRP A 47 -1.19 17.81 9.81
N ARG A 48 -0.52 18.60 10.68
CA ARG A 48 -0.34 20.06 10.52
C ARG A 48 0.83 20.48 9.63
N ASP A 49 1.82 19.60 9.42
CA ASP A 49 3.02 19.87 8.63
C ASP A 49 3.20 18.82 7.50
N ARG A 50 2.12 18.48 6.79
CA ARG A 50 2.18 17.54 5.66
C ARG A 50 3.03 18.14 4.52
N PRO A 51 3.92 17.36 3.87
CA PRO A 51 4.60 17.80 2.67
C PRO A 51 3.58 18.21 1.61
N SER A 52 3.66 19.46 1.16
CA SER A 52 2.90 19.90 0.00
C SER A 52 3.47 19.26 -1.27
N ALA A 53 2.70 19.28 -2.36
CA ALA A 53 3.19 18.85 -3.66
C ALA A 53 4.49 19.60 -4.05
N ARG A 54 4.60 20.88 -3.66
CA ARG A 54 5.81 21.67 -3.86
C ARG A 54 6.99 21.15 -3.05
N ASP A 55 6.80 20.79 -1.78
CA ASP A 55 7.88 20.25 -0.95
C ASP A 55 8.45 18.95 -1.54
N ILE A 56 7.57 18.08 -2.07
CA ILE A 56 7.98 16.85 -2.76
C ILE A 56 8.72 17.18 -4.07
N LEU A 57 8.21 18.13 -4.85
CA LEU A 57 8.85 18.57 -6.10
C LEU A 57 10.22 19.21 -5.87
N ASP A 58 10.37 19.99 -4.80
CA ASP A 58 11.61 20.65 -4.42
C ASP A 58 12.63 19.61 -3.91
N ALA A 59 12.20 18.63 -3.10
CA ALA A 59 13.03 17.53 -2.63
C ALA A 59 13.52 16.61 -3.77
N THR A 60 12.64 16.32 -4.74
CA THR A 60 12.99 15.52 -5.94
C THR A 60 13.74 16.33 -7.01
N ALA A 61 13.90 17.65 -6.83
CA ALA A 61 14.71 18.49 -7.70
C ALA A 61 16.16 18.68 -7.18
N TRP A 62 16.45 18.27 -5.95
CA TRP A 62 17.76 18.38 -5.32
C TRP A 62 18.72 17.32 -5.91
N GLY A 63 19.74 17.76 -6.66
CA GLY A 63 20.71 16.88 -7.35
C GLY A 63 20.87 17.11 -8.87
N ARG A 64 20.33 18.21 -9.41
CA ARG A 64 20.21 18.48 -10.86
C ARG A 64 21.39 19.21 -11.53
N ASP A 65 22.63 18.96 -11.12
CA ASP A 65 23.78 19.64 -11.74
C ASP A 65 24.28 18.96 -13.04
N ASP A 66 23.78 17.76 -13.36
CA ASP A 66 24.37 16.87 -14.36
C ASP A 66 23.39 16.39 -15.45
N GLY A 67 22.47 17.28 -15.84
CA GLY A 67 21.87 17.34 -17.18
C GLY A 67 21.56 16.00 -17.87
N GLY A 68 20.39 15.40 -17.60
CA GLY A 68 19.75 14.51 -18.58
C GLY A 68 18.92 13.35 -18.03
N GLY A 69 19.06 12.96 -16.76
CA GLY A 69 18.22 11.92 -16.16
C GLY A 69 16.81 12.45 -15.86
N ARG A 70 15.78 11.77 -16.37
CA ARG A 70 14.40 11.98 -15.87
C ARG A 70 14.24 11.15 -14.61
N ASP A 71 14.20 11.79 -13.45
CA ASP A 71 13.95 11.07 -12.21
C ASP A 71 12.54 10.49 -12.24
N ILE A 72 12.48 9.18 -12.07
CA ILE A 72 11.25 8.43 -11.88
C ILE A 72 10.78 8.74 -10.45
N VAL A 73 9.69 9.50 -10.31
CA VAL A 73 9.08 9.72 -9.00
C VAL A 73 8.15 8.55 -8.69
N LEU A 74 8.42 7.90 -7.55
CA LEU A 74 7.54 6.91 -6.94
C LEU A 74 6.90 7.56 -5.73
N LEU A 75 5.57 7.61 -5.70
CA LEU A 75 4.85 8.23 -4.60
C LEU A 75 3.99 7.18 -3.91
N HIS A 76 4.29 6.86 -2.66
CA HIS A 76 3.47 6.00 -1.82
C HIS A 76 2.84 6.85 -0.71
N ALA A 77 1.53 6.71 -0.50
CA ALA A 77 0.80 7.41 0.55
C ALA A 77 -0.15 6.46 1.27
N ILE A 78 -0.22 6.64 2.59
CA ILE A 78 -1.23 6.02 3.45
C ILE A 78 -2.28 7.07 3.71
N LEU A 79 -3.52 6.77 3.35
CA LEU A 79 -4.60 7.73 3.30
C LEU A 79 -5.76 7.22 4.13
N GLU A 80 -6.16 7.98 5.13
CA GLU A 80 -7.43 7.69 5.79
C GLU A 80 -8.55 8.10 4.82
N SER A 81 -9.41 7.15 4.49
CA SER A 81 -10.29 7.23 3.32
C SER A 81 -11.76 7.07 3.66
N GLY A 82 -12.09 6.96 4.95
CA GLY A 82 -13.46 6.90 5.46
C GLY A 82 -14.22 8.21 5.28
N ARG A 83 -15.46 8.25 5.76
CA ARG A 83 -16.36 9.41 5.65
C ARG A 83 -15.85 10.64 6.43
N ASP A 84 -15.09 10.40 7.50
CA ASP A 84 -14.53 11.40 8.41
C ASP A 84 -13.01 11.23 8.53
N PRO A 85 -12.24 11.38 7.43
CA PRO A 85 -10.83 11.04 7.42
C PRO A 85 -10.01 12.06 8.23
N ALA A 86 -8.98 11.60 8.96
CA ALA A 86 -8.15 12.50 9.75
C ALA A 86 -7.46 13.58 8.91
N GLY A 87 -7.41 14.79 9.46
CA GLY A 87 -6.94 15.96 8.72
C GLY A 87 -7.80 16.28 7.47
N ASN A 88 -9.09 15.94 7.49
CA ASN A 88 -10.09 16.24 6.45
C ASN A 88 -9.72 15.76 5.03
N GLY A 89 -8.96 14.67 4.92
CA GLY A 89 -8.56 14.10 3.62
C GLY A 89 -7.53 14.94 2.85
N HIS A 90 -6.86 15.88 3.53
CA HIS A 90 -5.77 16.66 2.92
C HIS A 90 -4.47 15.85 2.74
N ASP A 91 -4.40 14.62 3.24
CA ASP A 91 -3.29 13.66 3.06
C ASP A 91 -3.16 13.27 1.59
N ALA A 92 -4.30 13.17 0.91
CA ALA A 92 -4.34 12.89 -0.52
C ALA A 92 -3.93 14.10 -1.38
N SER A 93 -3.80 15.31 -0.81
CA SER A 93 -3.61 16.51 -1.62
C SER A 93 -2.40 16.48 -2.57
N PRO A 94 -1.23 15.89 -2.22
CA PRO A 94 -0.13 15.77 -3.18
C PRO A 94 -0.46 14.83 -4.34
N LEU A 95 -1.25 13.77 -4.10
CA LEU A 95 -1.71 12.83 -5.14
C LEU A 95 -2.76 13.42 -6.07
N LEU A 96 -3.27 14.61 -5.77
CA LEU A 96 -4.24 15.34 -6.58
C LEU A 96 -3.62 16.56 -7.28
N ASP A 97 -2.32 16.82 -7.08
CA ASP A 97 -1.62 17.92 -7.73
C ASP A 97 -1.14 17.51 -9.12
N GLU A 98 -1.67 18.19 -10.14
CA GLU A 98 -1.36 17.89 -11.55
C GLU A 98 0.13 18.01 -11.87
N SER A 99 0.85 18.96 -11.25
CA SER A 99 2.27 19.20 -11.54
C SER A 99 3.16 18.11 -10.97
N LEU A 100 2.84 17.61 -9.77
CA LEU A 100 3.50 16.47 -9.17
C LEU A 100 3.15 15.18 -9.91
N MET A 101 1.87 14.89 -10.12
CA MET A 101 1.42 13.65 -10.74
C MET A 101 1.87 13.50 -12.20
N ALA A 102 2.12 14.61 -12.91
CA ALA A 102 2.76 14.57 -14.23
C ALA A 102 4.19 13.99 -14.23
N ARG A 103 4.86 13.93 -13.07
CA ARG A 103 6.21 13.36 -12.89
C ARG A 103 6.22 11.99 -12.22
N VAL A 104 5.08 11.57 -11.67
CA VAL A 104 4.93 10.28 -10.97
C VAL A 104 4.78 9.18 -12.00
N ARG A 105 5.70 8.20 -11.99
CA ARG A 105 5.59 6.99 -12.81
C ARG A 105 4.71 5.95 -12.13
N ALA A 106 4.88 5.79 -10.83
CA ALA A 106 4.02 4.91 -10.05
C ALA A 106 3.53 5.62 -8.80
N ALA A 107 2.22 5.56 -8.59
CA ALA A 107 1.60 5.96 -7.35
C ALA A 107 1.14 4.70 -6.61
N SER A 108 1.25 4.73 -5.28
CA SER A 108 0.67 3.72 -4.41
C SER A 108 -0.17 4.39 -3.35
N VAL A 109 -1.39 3.89 -3.19
CA VAL A 109 -2.32 4.35 -2.16
C VAL A 109 -2.70 3.20 -1.26
N GLU A 110 -2.59 3.43 0.03
CA GLU A 110 -3.16 2.57 1.06
C GLU A 110 -4.41 3.27 1.63
N PRO A 111 -5.62 2.93 1.12
CA PRO A 111 -6.84 3.43 1.72
C PRO A 111 -7.08 2.72 3.07
N VAL A 112 -7.23 3.50 4.12
CA VAL A 112 -7.57 3.02 5.46
C VAL A 112 -9.02 3.36 5.76
N VAL A 113 -9.79 2.34 6.13
CA VAL A 113 -11.16 2.46 6.65
C VAL A 113 -11.28 1.51 7.83
N PHE A 114 -12.04 1.89 8.85
CA PHE A 114 -12.17 1.09 10.05
C PHE A 114 -13.52 0.35 10.02
N PRO A 115 -13.53 -0.99 10.14
CA PRO A 115 -14.77 -1.71 10.35
C PRO A 115 -15.39 -1.30 11.69
N ASP A 116 -16.72 -1.34 11.75
CA ASP A 116 -17.44 -1.16 13.01
C ASP A 116 -17.05 -2.28 14.00
N VAL A 117 -16.79 -1.91 15.25
CA VAL A 117 -16.22 -2.81 16.26
C VAL A 117 -17.16 -3.96 16.61
N GLU A 118 -18.47 -3.75 16.54
CA GLU A 118 -19.46 -4.77 16.89
C GLU A 118 -19.72 -5.74 15.74
N THR A 119 -19.70 -5.24 14.51
CA THR A 119 -20.09 -6.00 13.32
C THR A 119 -18.90 -6.53 12.52
N GLY A 120 -17.71 -5.93 12.66
CA GLY A 120 -16.54 -6.20 11.82
C GLY A 120 -16.72 -5.74 10.37
N VAL A 121 -17.73 -4.91 10.08
CA VAL A 121 -18.10 -4.50 8.72
C VAL A 121 -17.77 -3.02 8.51
N VAL A 122 -17.15 -2.70 7.39
CA VAL A 122 -16.92 -1.31 6.96
C VAL A 122 -18.26 -0.69 6.55
N SER A 123 -18.52 0.54 7.03
CA SER A 123 -19.77 1.23 6.74
C SER A 123 -19.92 1.53 5.24
N ARG A 124 -21.16 1.76 4.84
CA ARG A 124 -21.49 2.11 3.47
C ARG A 124 -20.84 3.42 3.04
N GLU A 125 -20.88 4.40 3.94
CA GLU A 125 -20.34 5.74 3.74
C GLU A 125 -18.81 5.72 3.66
N ASP A 126 -18.14 4.93 4.51
CA ASP A 126 -16.67 4.80 4.47
C ASP A 126 -16.20 4.13 3.18
N ALA A 127 -16.90 3.08 2.75
CA ALA A 127 -16.58 2.41 1.48
C ALA A 127 -16.76 3.34 0.27
N ASP A 128 -17.84 4.14 0.25
CA ASP A 128 -18.08 5.11 -0.84
C ASP A 128 -17.04 6.23 -0.84
N ALA A 129 -16.60 6.67 0.34
CA ALA A 129 -15.51 7.65 0.49
C ALA A 129 -14.17 7.10 0.01
N ALA A 130 -13.86 5.83 0.32
CA ALA A 130 -12.64 5.17 -0.11
C ALA A 130 -12.60 4.97 -1.63
N ILE A 131 -13.72 4.56 -2.24
CA ILE A 131 -13.86 4.51 -3.71
C ILE A 131 -13.61 5.89 -4.32
N SER A 132 -14.29 6.92 -3.80
CA SER A 132 -14.15 8.30 -4.31
C SER A 132 -12.72 8.82 -4.19
N LEU A 133 -11.98 8.42 -3.16
CA LEU A 133 -10.56 8.74 -3.04
C LEU A 133 -9.74 8.05 -4.13
N VAL A 134 -9.87 6.73 -4.25
CA VAL A 134 -9.15 5.92 -5.25
C VAL A 134 -9.41 6.45 -6.66
N ASP A 135 -10.68 6.67 -7.02
CA ASP A 135 -11.09 7.15 -8.34
C ASP A 135 -10.50 8.55 -8.64
N ARG A 136 -10.38 9.43 -7.64
CA ARG A 136 -9.73 10.75 -7.81
C ARG A 136 -8.23 10.66 -8.01
N VAL A 137 -7.55 9.78 -7.28
CA VAL A 137 -6.10 9.55 -7.44
C VAL A 137 -5.81 8.92 -8.79
N GLU A 138 -6.63 7.94 -9.19
CA GLU A 138 -6.59 7.32 -10.52
C GLU A 138 -6.78 8.39 -11.62
N ALA A 139 -7.83 9.21 -11.51
CA ALA A 139 -8.07 10.29 -12.45
C ALA A 139 -6.92 11.31 -12.49
N SER A 140 -6.28 11.60 -11.36
CA SER A 140 -5.12 12.52 -11.31
C SER A 140 -3.89 11.90 -11.98
N LEU A 141 -3.56 10.65 -11.67
CA LEU A 141 -2.40 9.94 -12.24
C LEU A 141 -2.54 9.73 -13.74
N PHE A 142 -3.74 9.39 -14.22
CA PHE A 142 -4.01 9.10 -15.63
C PHE A 142 -4.65 10.27 -16.37
N SER A 143 -4.70 11.46 -15.76
CA SER A 143 -5.08 12.69 -16.45
C SER A 143 -4.09 12.98 -17.58
N ASP A 144 -4.57 13.63 -18.66
CA ASP A 144 -3.73 13.97 -19.80
C ASP A 144 -2.53 14.80 -19.35
N PRO A 145 -1.30 14.26 -19.40
CA PRO A 145 -0.17 14.98 -18.86
C PRO A 145 0.14 16.18 -19.76
N PRO A 146 0.61 17.29 -19.17
CA PRO A 146 1.03 18.45 -19.94
C PRO A 146 2.33 18.17 -20.72
N ARG A 147 2.31 17.46 -21.85
CA ARG A 147 3.43 17.24 -22.80
C ARG A 147 4.80 16.84 -22.18
N VAL A 148 4.85 16.41 -20.92
CA VAL A 148 6.08 15.96 -20.27
C VAL A 148 6.23 14.48 -20.60
N SER A 149 7.23 14.20 -21.42
CA SER A 149 7.49 12.95 -22.11
C SER A 149 8.01 11.82 -21.22
N VAL A 150 7.37 11.50 -20.10
CA VAL A 150 7.51 10.13 -19.58
C VAL A 150 6.91 9.23 -20.66
N ASP A 151 7.51 8.08 -20.98
CA ASP A 151 6.82 7.12 -21.85
C ASP A 151 5.48 6.79 -21.17
N ASP A 152 4.40 7.35 -21.72
CA ASP A 152 3.09 7.45 -21.08
C ASP A 152 2.46 6.07 -20.83
N ASP A 153 3.00 5.03 -21.46
CA ASP A 153 2.49 3.66 -21.45
C ASP A 153 2.84 2.87 -20.17
N ASP A 154 3.63 3.46 -19.26
CA ASP A 154 4.21 2.76 -18.10
C ASP A 154 3.73 3.28 -16.73
N ARG A 155 2.64 4.07 -16.68
CA ARG A 155 2.10 4.54 -15.40
C ARG A 155 1.40 3.41 -14.64
N LEU A 156 1.72 3.31 -13.35
CA LEU A 156 1.17 2.29 -12.46
C LEU A 156 0.48 2.93 -11.26
N LEU A 157 -0.74 2.51 -10.97
CA LEU A 157 -1.40 2.75 -9.69
C LEU A 157 -1.46 1.43 -8.91
N VAL A 158 -0.86 1.38 -7.73
CA VAL A 158 -1.01 0.28 -6.78
C VAL A 158 -1.97 0.68 -5.68
N ILE A 159 -3.00 -0.10 -5.46
CA ILE A 159 -3.94 0.09 -4.35
C ILE A 159 -3.70 -1.04 -3.36
N SER A 160 -3.27 -0.71 -2.15
CA SER A 160 -2.83 -1.69 -1.13
C SER A 160 -3.73 -1.68 0.12
N PRO A 161 -5.03 -1.99 -0.01
CA PRO A 161 -5.95 -2.02 1.12
C PRO A 161 -5.61 -3.17 2.08
N ASP A 162 -6.13 -3.10 3.30
CA ASP A 162 -6.31 -4.33 4.10
C ASP A 162 -7.53 -5.13 3.59
N ARG A 163 -7.71 -6.34 4.09
CA ARG A 163 -8.81 -7.23 3.67
C ARG A 163 -10.20 -6.61 3.89
N PRO A 164 -10.54 -6.04 5.07
CA PRO A 164 -11.84 -5.40 5.26
C PRO A 164 -12.11 -4.23 4.30
N CYS A 165 -11.12 -3.36 4.07
CA CYS A 165 -11.23 -2.27 3.11
C CYS A 165 -11.48 -2.81 1.70
N HIS A 166 -10.68 -3.78 1.25
CA HIS A 166 -10.83 -4.39 -0.06
C HIS A 166 -12.22 -5.00 -0.28
N ASP A 167 -12.69 -5.80 0.68
CA ASP A 167 -13.99 -6.47 0.56
C ASP A 167 -15.14 -5.46 0.49
N ALA A 168 -15.01 -4.32 1.18
CA ALA A 168 -15.93 -3.20 1.10
C ALA A 168 -15.90 -2.54 -0.30
N LEU A 169 -14.70 -2.22 -0.81
CA LEU A 169 -14.52 -1.62 -2.14
C LEU A 169 -15.14 -2.49 -3.25
N VAL A 170 -14.83 -3.80 -3.24
CA VAL A 170 -15.35 -4.76 -4.24
C VAL A 170 -16.86 -4.89 -4.16
N SER A 171 -17.40 -5.10 -2.95
CA SER A 171 -18.84 -5.24 -2.74
C SER A 171 -19.61 -4.02 -3.22
N ARG A 172 -19.08 -2.81 -2.96
CA ARG A 172 -19.70 -1.55 -3.38
C ARG A 172 -19.59 -1.29 -4.87
N ARG A 173 -18.44 -1.55 -5.49
CA ARG A 173 -18.29 -1.46 -6.96
C ARG A 173 -19.25 -2.42 -7.68
N ALA A 174 -19.42 -3.64 -7.18
CA ALA A 174 -20.40 -4.59 -7.71
C ALA A 174 -21.85 -4.08 -7.57
N GLU A 175 -22.20 -3.46 -6.44
CA GLU A 175 -23.52 -2.84 -6.25
C GLU A 175 -23.77 -1.68 -7.23
N HIS A 176 -22.78 -0.80 -7.43
CA HIS A 176 -22.87 0.30 -8.40
C HIS A 176 -23.07 -0.22 -9.83
N ARG A 177 -22.32 -1.24 -10.25
CA ARG A 177 -22.48 -1.89 -11.56
C ARG A 177 -23.89 -2.45 -11.74
N ARG A 178 -24.42 -3.16 -10.73
CA ARG A 178 -25.80 -3.69 -10.77
C ARG A 178 -26.86 -2.60 -10.90
N ARG A 179 -26.72 -1.48 -10.16
CA ARG A 179 -27.66 -0.35 -10.23
C ARG A 179 -27.65 0.37 -11.57
N ARG A 180 -26.51 0.46 -12.24
CA ARG A 180 -26.40 1.03 -13.61
C ARG A 180 -27.11 0.12 -14.62
N ARG A 181 -26.83 -1.18 -14.61
CA ARG A 181 -27.52 -2.17 -15.47
C ARG A 181 -29.05 -2.11 -15.33
N THR A 182 -29.58 -2.06 -14.11
CA THR A 182 -31.04 -1.98 -13.89
C THR A 182 -31.70 -0.65 -14.32
N ARG A 183 -30.91 0.38 -14.66
CA ARG A 183 -31.40 1.65 -15.20
C ARG A 183 -31.24 1.72 -16.72
N GLU A 184 -30.37 0.90 -17.26
CA GLU A 184 -30.00 0.80 -18.67
C GLU A 184 -30.46 -0.58 -19.18
N ASP A 185 -31.71 -0.96 -18.88
CA ASP A 185 -32.38 -2.07 -19.58
C ASP A 185 -32.66 -1.56 -21.02
N ASP A 186 -31.73 -1.77 -21.97
CA ASP A 186 -32.02 -2.05 -23.40
C ASP A 186 -30.80 -2.12 -24.35
N ASP A 187 -29.55 -1.84 -23.93
CA ASP A 187 -28.39 -1.95 -24.84
C ASP A 187 -27.37 -3.00 -24.34
N ASP A 188 -27.41 -4.18 -24.97
CA ASP A 188 -26.55 -5.36 -24.80
C ASP A 188 -25.10 -5.09 -25.27
N ASP A 189 -24.31 -4.34 -24.52
CA ASP A 189 -22.85 -4.29 -24.72
C ASP A 189 -22.13 -5.03 -23.57
N ASP A 190 -21.91 -6.33 -23.82
CA ASP A 190 -20.98 -7.21 -23.09
C ASP A 190 -19.52 -6.78 -23.35
N ASP A 191 -19.14 -5.60 -22.87
CA ASP A 191 -17.74 -5.21 -22.80
C ASP A 191 -17.11 -5.87 -21.56
N ASP A 192 -16.60 -7.09 -21.78
CA ASP A 192 -15.74 -7.80 -20.84
C ASP A 192 -14.52 -6.93 -20.49
N ASP A 193 -14.24 -6.86 -19.18
CA ASP A 193 -13.24 -6.05 -18.45
C ASP A 193 -11.75 -6.35 -18.85
N GLU A 194 -11.44 -6.72 -20.10
CA GLU A 194 -10.09 -7.11 -20.54
C GLU A 194 -9.37 -5.96 -21.27
N ASP A 195 -8.50 -5.28 -20.51
CA ASP A 195 -7.62 -4.16 -20.89
C ASP A 195 -8.36 -2.82 -21.14
N ASP A 196 -8.57 -2.09 -20.04
CA ASP A 196 -9.11 -0.72 -20.00
C ASP A 196 -8.12 0.27 -20.64
N HIS A 197 -8.06 0.22 -21.96
CA HIS A 197 -7.32 1.17 -22.78
C HIS A 197 -8.05 2.52 -22.73
N ASP A 198 -7.33 3.60 -22.44
CA ASP A 198 -7.92 4.92 -22.57
C ASP A 198 -8.33 5.21 -24.03
N ALA A 199 -9.05 6.31 -24.29
CA ALA A 199 -9.49 6.70 -25.63
C ALA A 199 -8.35 6.85 -26.68
N ARG A 200 -7.09 6.69 -26.28
CA ARG A 200 -5.89 6.72 -27.13
C ARG A 200 -5.14 5.39 -27.19
N GLY A 201 -5.64 4.33 -26.58
CA GLY A 201 -4.98 3.02 -26.54
C GLY A 201 -3.95 2.87 -25.42
N ARG A 202 -3.81 3.83 -24.49
CA ARG A 202 -2.83 3.74 -23.40
C ARG A 202 -3.31 2.74 -22.34
N ARG A 203 -2.40 1.85 -21.91
CA ARG A 203 -2.71 0.81 -20.92
C ARG A 203 -2.74 1.42 -19.53
N ARG A 204 -3.93 1.55 -18.93
CA ARG A 204 -4.05 1.91 -17.51
C ARG A 204 -3.74 0.67 -16.69
N ARG A 205 -2.68 0.75 -15.88
CA ARG A 205 -2.32 -0.36 -14.99
C ARG A 205 -2.68 0.00 -13.56
N VAL A 206 -3.81 -0.53 -13.10
CA VAL A 206 -4.25 -0.47 -11.71
C VAL A 206 -4.14 -1.86 -11.12
N GLU A 207 -3.37 -2.02 -10.04
CA GLU A 207 -3.16 -3.30 -9.36
C GLU A 207 -3.70 -3.22 -7.93
N TYR A 208 -4.34 -4.29 -7.47
CA TYR A 208 -4.81 -4.42 -6.08
C TYR A 208 -3.93 -5.39 -5.32
N ALA A 209 -3.13 -4.88 -4.38
CA ALA A 209 -2.26 -5.66 -3.51
C ALA A 209 -2.85 -5.75 -2.10
N VAL A 210 -3.82 -6.67 -1.93
CA VAL A 210 -4.63 -6.80 -0.71
C VAL A 210 -3.85 -7.52 0.38
N ARG A 211 -3.76 -6.90 1.55
CA ARG A 211 -3.08 -7.48 2.73
C ARG A 211 -4.09 -8.26 3.58
N ASP A 212 -3.78 -9.51 3.90
CA ASP A 212 -4.63 -10.42 4.70
C ASP A 212 -3.92 -10.90 5.97
N GLY A 213 -3.03 -10.06 6.52
CA GLY A 213 -2.34 -10.29 7.79
C GLY A 213 -1.62 -11.63 7.84
N ALA A 214 -2.00 -12.49 8.80
CA ALA A 214 -1.41 -13.82 8.99
C ALA A 214 -1.71 -14.81 7.84
N ARG A 215 -2.54 -14.44 6.86
CA ARG A 215 -2.79 -15.23 5.64
C ARG A 215 -1.95 -14.79 4.45
N GLY A 216 -1.09 -13.77 4.62
CA GLY A 216 -0.26 -13.21 3.57
C GLY A 216 -1.00 -12.14 2.78
N SER A 217 -1.03 -12.27 1.45
CA SER A 217 -1.64 -11.28 0.57
C SER A 217 -2.35 -11.90 -0.63
N VAL A 218 -3.18 -11.09 -1.29
CA VAL A 218 -3.83 -11.42 -2.56
C VAL A 218 -3.55 -10.30 -3.54
N VAL A 219 -3.00 -10.62 -4.70
CA VAL A 219 -2.71 -9.66 -5.76
C VAL A 219 -3.30 -10.15 -7.07
N ASP A 220 -4.18 -9.35 -7.67
CA ASP A 220 -4.88 -9.67 -8.92
C ASP A 220 -5.49 -11.09 -8.94
N GLY A 221 -6.03 -11.51 -7.79
CA GLY A 221 -6.64 -12.84 -7.60
C GLY A 221 -5.66 -13.97 -7.22
N ALA A 222 -4.36 -13.78 -7.39
CA ALA A 222 -3.34 -14.72 -6.93
C ALA A 222 -3.07 -14.57 -5.42
N SER A 223 -3.00 -15.68 -4.68
CA SER A 223 -2.71 -15.67 -3.25
C SER A 223 -1.24 -15.93 -2.99
N PHE A 224 -0.65 -15.12 -2.12
CA PHE A 224 0.74 -15.21 -1.70
C PHE A 224 0.79 -15.52 -0.21
N PRO A 225 1.43 -16.63 0.21
CA PRO A 225 1.46 -17.02 1.61
C PRO A 225 2.34 -16.07 2.44
N PRO A 226 2.15 -16.00 3.76
CA PRO A 226 3.00 -15.18 4.62
C PRO A 226 4.38 -15.83 4.80
N ALA A 227 5.40 -15.01 5.07
CA ALA A 227 6.68 -15.50 5.58
C ALA A 227 6.52 -15.99 7.04
N THR A 228 7.35 -16.95 7.46
CA THR A 228 7.34 -17.39 8.86
C THR A 228 8.04 -16.36 9.73
N LEU A 229 7.38 -15.95 10.82
CA LEU A 229 7.95 -15.02 11.79
C LEU A 229 8.99 -15.74 12.66
N ILE A 230 10.16 -15.14 12.79
CA ILE A 230 11.19 -15.54 13.74
C ILE A 230 10.97 -14.75 15.02
N VAL A 231 10.51 -15.44 16.06
CA VAL A 231 10.45 -14.89 17.42
C VAL A 231 11.74 -15.34 18.13
N PRO A 232 12.68 -14.44 18.44
CA PRO A 232 13.88 -14.80 19.17
C PRO A 232 13.51 -15.45 20.50
N ASP A 233 14.32 -16.42 20.95
CA ASP A 233 14.15 -17.03 22.26
C ASP A 233 14.15 -15.94 23.33
N ASN A 234 13.02 -15.86 24.03
CA ASN A 234 12.66 -15.03 25.18
C ASN A 234 13.74 -14.11 25.78
N ASP A 235 13.40 -12.82 25.88
CA ASP A 235 13.95 -11.96 26.94
C ASP A 235 13.61 -12.54 28.33
N ASP A 236 14.32 -12.15 29.38
CA ASP A 236 14.24 -12.73 30.75
C ASP A 236 12.82 -12.82 31.36
N ASP A 237 11.82 -12.12 30.79
CA ASP A 237 10.40 -12.18 31.16
C ASP A 237 9.54 -13.18 30.33
N GLY A 238 10.15 -13.97 29.45
CA GLY A 238 9.49 -15.08 28.75
C GLY A 238 8.55 -14.67 27.62
N ARG A 239 8.57 -13.41 27.16
CA ARG A 239 7.66 -12.90 26.13
C ARG A 239 8.29 -11.78 25.31
N ARG A 240 9.03 -12.12 24.25
CA ARG A 240 9.24 -11.15 23.17
C ARG A 240 7.99 -11.12 22.29
N ARG A 241 7.45 -9.93 22.04
CA ARG A 241 6.14 -9.77 21.39
C ARG A 241 6.33 -9.51 19.91
N ILE A 242 5.55 -10.20 19.09
CA ILE A 242 5.34 -9.80 17.69
C ILE A 242 4.67 -8.42 17.70
N ASN A 243 5.20 -7.46 16.94
CA ASN A 243 4.62 -6.14 16.81
C ASN A 243 4.09 -5.91 15.38
N PRO A 244 2.79 -6.09 15.12
CA PRO A 244 2.24 -5.90 13.78
C PRO A 244 2.15 -4.42 13.34
N THR A 245 2.48 -3.47 14.22
CA THR A 245 2.37 -2.04 13.94
C THR A 245 3.25 -1.64 12.77
N GLY A 246 2.65 -1.11 11.70
CA GLY A 246 3.36 -0.64 10.51
C GLY A 246 3.78 -1.75 9.54
N ALA A 247 3.54 -3.03 9.85
CA ALA A 247 3.86 -4.14 8.95
C ALA A 247 3.09 -4.05 7.62
N GLY A 248 1.82 -3.65 7.69
CA GLY A 248 1.01 -3.40 6.50
C GLY A 248 1.57 -2.26 5.64
N ASN A 249 1.99 -1.15 6.26
CA ASN A 249 2.54 0.01 5.57
C ASN A 249 3.87 -0.36 4.88
N ALA A 250 4.70 -1.11 5.60
CA ALA A 250 5.96 -1.63 5.08
C ALA A 250 5.75 -2.59 3.91
N TYR A 251 4.75 -3.48 3.99
CA TYR A 251 4.31 -4.30 2.85
C TYR A 251 3.94 -3.41 1.65
N ALA A 252 3.05 -2.43 1.86
CA ALA A 252 2.51 -1.61 0.78
C ALA A 252 3.60 -0.80 0.07
N GLY A 253 4.50 -0.19 0.85
CA GLY A 253 5.67 0.51 0.34
C GLY A 253 6.63 -0.40 -0.42
N ALA A 254 6.91 -1.60 0.11
CA ALA A 254 7.79 -2.57 -0.54
C ALA A 254 7.21 -3.09 -1.87
N TYR A 255 5.92 -3.47 -1.89
CA TYR A 255 5.24 -3.92 -3.10
C TYR A 255 5.27 -2.84 -4.18
N ALA A 256 4.89 -1.61 -3.83
CA ALA A 256 4.89 -0.48 -4.74
C ALA A 256 6.30 -0.19 -5.30
N ALA A 257 7.32 -0.20 -4.46
CA ALA A 257 8.70 0.04 -4.87
C ALA A 257 9.20 -1.05 -5.84
N CYS A 258 8.94 -2.33 -5.55
CA CYS A 258 9.34 -3.43 -6.42
C CYS A 258 8.63 -3.34 -7.79
N ARG A 259 7.31 -3.15 -7.79
CA ARG A 259 6.54 -3.04 -9.02
C ARG A 259 6.96 -1.85 -9.88
N ALA A 260 7.23 -0.72 -9.27
CA ALA A 260 7.64 0.49 -9.99
C ALA A 260 9.08 0.45 -10.51
N THR A 261 9.91 -0.44 -9.96
CA THR A 261 11.29 -0.68 -10.43
C THR A 261 11.40 -1.84 -11.42
N GLY A 262 10.30 -2.54 -11.70
CA GLY A 262 10.18 -3.51 -12.79
C GLY A 262 10.08 -4.98 -12.37
N SER A 263 10.09 -5.29 -11.07
CA SER A 263 9.80 -6.64 -10.58
C SER A 263 8.41 -7.08 -11.01
N ASP A 264 8.21 -8.36 -11.33
CA ASP A 264 6.87 -8.88 -11.61
C ASP A 264 6.00 -8.95 -10.33
N VAL A 265 4.73 -9.32 -10.49
CA VAL A 265 3.76 -9.40 -9.39
C VAL A 265 4.20 -10.40 -8.32
N ALA A 266 4.73 -11.56 -8.73
CA ALA A 266 5.09 -12.62 -7.81
C ALA A 266 6.32 -12.23 -6.99
N GLU A 267 7.38 -11.76 -7.65
CA GLU A 267 8.59 -11.27 -6.99
C GLU A 267 8.25 -10.12 -6.02
N ALA A 268 7.45 -9.14 -6.45
CA ALA A 268 7.05 -8.02 -5.62
C ALA A 268 6.23 -8.46 -4.39
N ALA A 269 5.30 -9.40 -4.55
CA ALA A 269 4.50 -9.92 -3.45
C ALA A 269 5.33 -10.75 -2.45
N CYS A 270 6.27 -11.56 -2.92
CA CYS A 270 7.20 -12.30 -2.07
C CYS A 270 8.04 -11.36 -1.20
N ILE A 271 8.65 -10.34 -1.82
CA ILE A 271 9.45 -9.32 -1.11
C ILE A 271 8.58 -8.54 -0.14
N ALA A 272 7.37 -8.12 -0.54
CA ALA A 272 6.49 -7.33 0.31
C ALA A 272 6.02 -8.11 1.55
N ASN A 273 5.63 -9.39 1.39
CA ASN A 273 5.28 -10.27 2.50
C ASN A 273 6.47 -10.47 3.45
N ALA A 274 7.68 -10.61 2.92
CA ALA A 274 8.89 -10.70 3.71
C ALA A 274 9.16 -9.43 4.51
N VAL A 275 9.07 -8.25 3.88
CA VAL A 275 9.26 -6.96 4.55
C VAL A 275 8.24 -6.76 5.68
N GLY A 276 6.95 -7.06 5.43
CA GLY A 276 5.91 -6.98 6.45
C GLY A 276 6.19 -7.94 7.63
N ALA A 277 6.63 -9.16 7.35
CA ALA A 277 7.00 -10.14 8.37
C ALA A 277 8.19 -9.69 9.22
N VAL A 278 9.26 -9.17 8.62
CA VAL A 278 10.45 -8.70 9.36
C VAL A 278 10.13 -7.48 10.24
N VAL A 279 9.22 -6.61 9.80
CA VAL A 279 8.70 -5.54 10.67
C VAL A 279 7.98 -6.13 11.89
N CYS A 280 7.18 -7.18 11.72
CA CYS A 280 6.51 -7.88 12.82
C CYS A 280 7.47 -8.49 13.86
N GLU A 281 8.70 -8.83 13.47
CA GLU A 281 9.74 -9.42 14.34
C GLU A 281 10.43 -8.39 15.24
N CYS A 282 10.28 -7.11 14.93
CA CYS A 282 10.98 -6.02 15.61
C CYS A 282 10.02 -5.27 16.55
N ASP A 283 10.52 -4.85 17.73
CA ASP A 283 9.73 -4.05 18.67
C ASP A 283 9.34 -2.68 18.06
N HIS A 284 10.13 -2.20 17.11
CA HIS A 284 9.95 -0.99 16.32
C HIS A 284 10.22 -1.28 14.84
N LEU A 285 10.46 -0.25 14.02
CA LEU A 285 10.98 -0.47 12.67
C LEU A 285 12.35 -1.17 12.73
N PRO A 286 12.65 -2.08 11.78
CA PRO A 286 13.95 -2.72 11.71
C PRO A 286 15.04 -1.65 11.51
N PRO A 287 16.25 -1.82 12.06
CA PRO A 287 17.33 -0.84 11.97
C PRO A 287 17.95 -0.71 10.55
N TRP A 288 17.30 -1.28 9.52
CA TRP A 288 17.72 -1.32 8.12
C TRP A 288 19.21 -1.65 7.93
N THR A 289 19.71 -2.62 8.70
CA THR A 289 21.08 -3.14 8.57
C THR A 289 21.16 -4.24 7.51
N TRP A 290 22.37 -4.67 7.17
CA TRP A 290 22.56 -5.81 6.27
C TRP A 290 21.93 -7.08 6.81
N GLU A 291 21.96 -7.30 8.13
CA GLU A 291 21.30 -8.45 8.75
C GLU A 291 19.77 -8.40 8.56
N ALA A 292 19.15 -7.22 8.67
CA ALA A 292 17.73 -7.05 8.39
C ALA A 292 17.40 -7.32 6.91
N ILE A 293 18.28 -6.89 5.99
CA ILE A 293 18.14 -7.15 4.56
C ILE A 293 18.29 -8.65 4.26
N ASP A 294 19.30 -9.31 4.82
CA ASP A 294 19.52 -10.75 4.65
C ASP A 294 18.32 -11.55 5.17
N ARG A 295 17.75 -11.12 6.30
CA ARG A 295 16.52 -11.69 6.86
C ARG A 295 15.32 -11.51 5.92
N ILE A 296 15.16 -10.34 5.28
CA ILE A 296 14.12 -10.11 4.26
C ILE A 296 14.32 -11.04 3.07
N VAL A 297 15.55 -11.21 2.59
CA VAL A 297 15.88 -12.12 1.47
C VAL A 297 15.52 -13.57 1.81
N GLU A 298 15.85 -14.03 3.02
CA GLU A 298 15.47 -15.36 3.51
C GLU A 298 13.94 -15.53 3.54
N ALA A 299 13.22 -14.58 4.15
CA ALA A 299 11.76 -14.60 4.19
C ALA A 299 11.13 -14.58 2.78
N ALA A 300 11.67 -13.81 1.84
CA ALA A 300 11.14 -13.74 0.49
C ALA A 300 11.32 -15.07 -0.25
N SER A 301 12.49 -15.69 -0.10
CA SER A 301 12.78 -17.03 -0.67
C SER A 301 11.87 -18.10 -0.07
N GLU A 302 11.52 -17.98 1.22
CA GLU A 302 10.58 -18.86 1.89
C GLU A 302 9.15 -18.72 1.32
N VAL A 303 8.67 -17.48 1.12
CA VAL A 303 7.36 -17.21 0.51
C VAL A 303 7.30 -17.79 -0.90
N GLU A 304 8.33 -17.55 -1.72
CA GLU A 304 8.45 -18.10 -3.07
C GLU A 304 8.38 -19.64 -3.05
N GLY A 305 9.16 -20.30 -2.18
CA GLY A 305 9.14 -21.76 -2.06
C GLY A 305 7.79 -22.34 -1.62
N LYS A 306 6.98 -21.58 -0.86
CA LYS A 306 5.62 -22.01 -0.47
C LYS A 306 4.63 -21.94 -1.63
N ILE A 307 4.81 -21.04 -2.59
CA ILE A 307 3.97 -20.93 -3.80
C ILE A 307 4.18 -22.17 -4.67
N ASP A 308 5.43 -22.53 -4.93
CA ASP A 308 5.80 -23.70 -5.75
C ASP A 308 5.24 -25.03 -5.20
N MET A 309 5.14 -25.15 -3.87
CA MET A 309 4.57 -26.33 -3.22
C MET A 309 3.04 -26.42 -3.33
N GLY A 310 2.35 -25.29 -3.49
CA GLY A 310 0.88 -25.23 -3.61
C GLY A 310 0.36 -25.77 -4.94
N ASP A 311 1.07 -25.52 -6.04
CA ASP A 311 0.66 -25.92 -7.38
C ASP A 311 0.89 -27.42 -7.69
N GLY A 312 1.73 -28.11 -6.90
CA GLY A 312 2.07 -29.52 -7.10
C GLY A 312 1.10 -30.54 -6.49
N GLY A 313 0.14 -30.13 -5.66
CA GLY A 313 -0.65 -31.03 -4.82
C GLY A 313 -2.01 -31.50 -5.37
N GLY A 314 -2.51 -30.91 -6.47
CA GLY A 314 -3.88 -31.12 -6.95
C GLY A 314 -4.13 -32.33 -7.86
N GLY A 315 -3.10 -33.10 -8.23
CA GLY A 315 -3.18 -34.17 -9.24
C GLY A 315 -3.43 -35.59 -8.71
N GLY A 316 -3.82 -35.77 -7.45
CA GLY A 316 -4.10 -37.07 -6.85
C GLY A 316 -5.54 -37.50 -7.05
N GLY A 317 -5.86 -37.98 -8.26
CA GLY A 317 -7.14 -38.63 -8.56
C GLY A 317 -7.43 -39.77 -7.57
N VAL A 318 -8.58 -39.69 -6.91
CA VAL A 318 -9.19 -40.83 -6.23
C VAL A 318 -9.96 -41.59 -7.30
N ASP A 319 -9.42 -42.73 -7.72
CA ASP A 319 -10.14 -43.81 -8.39
C ASP A 319 -11.12 -44.51 -7.43
#